data_AF-A0A1F4A0E3-F1
#
_entry.id   AF-A0A1F4A0E3-F1
#
_cell.length_a   1.000
_cell.length_b   1.000
_cell.length_c   1.000
_cell.angle_alpha   90.00
_cell.angle_beta   90.00
_cell.angle_gamma   90.00
#
_symmetry.space_group_name_H-M   'P 1'
#
loop_
_entity.id
_entity.type
_entity.pdbx_description
1 polymer ?
#
loop_
_entity_poly.entity_id
_entity_poly.type
_entity_poly.pdbx_seq_one_letter_code
_entity_poly.pdbx_strand_id
1 'polypeptide(L)'
;RYMWRDVERLCEKYRIPFRRPDIFPQRSILAARLALAAANEPWLPNLVQSIFRANFAEAADISDAATLERILAGLGQDASRWLGLAAAQEVKDALRRQTDEAAKMGIFGAPAFASRGELFWGNDRLEDAIAWHKLHA
;
A
#
# COMPACT_ATOMS: atom_id res chain seq x y z
N ARG A 1 11.04 14.43 12.98
CA ARG A 1 11.69 13.81 14.17
C ARG A 1 10.71 12.89 14.93
N TYR A 2 9.56 13.40 15.38
CA TYR A 2 8.58 12.59 16.13
C TYR A 2 8.07 11.36 15.36
N MET A 3 7.58 11.54 14.12
CA MET A 3 7.03 10.47 13.28
C MET A 3 7.95 9.24 13.21
N TRP A 4 9.23 9.44 12.93
CA TRP A 4 10.18 8.33 12.84
C TRP A 4 10.37 7.58 14.15
N ARG A 5 10.47 8.31 15.27
CA ARG A 5 10.58 7.69 16.59
C ARG A 5 9.30 6.92 16.96
N ASP A 6 8.15 7.39 16.51
CA ASP A 6 6.88 6.69 16.73
C ASP A 6 6.79 5.41 15.92
N VAL A 7 7.17 5.44 14.64
CA VAL A 7 7.28 4.25 13.79
C VAL A 7 8.23 3.22 14.40
N GLU A 8 9.41 3.65 14.87
CA GLU A 8 10.36 2.76 15.56
C GLU A 8 9.73 2.07 16.78
N ARG A 9 9.02 2.82 17.66
CA ARG A 9 8.34 2.26 18.82
C ARG A 9 7.24 1.26 18.43
N LEU A 10 6.47 1.57 17.38
CA LEU A 10 5.42 0.67 16.88
C LEU A 10 6.04 -0.61 16.32
N CYS A 11 7.08 -0.50 15.49
CA CYS A 11 7.79 -1.65 14.94
C CYS A 11 8.42 -2.52 16.04
N GLU A 12 9.01 -1.92 17.08
CA GLU A 12 9.51 -2.64 18.26
C GLU A 12 8.37 -3.37 19.00
N LYS A 13 7.26 -2.67 19.30
CA LYS A 13 6.07 -3.24 19.96
C LYS A 13 5.52 -4.46 19.23
N TYR A 14 5.41 -4.39 17.90
CA TYR A 14 4.84 -5.45 17.08
C TYR A 14 5.87 -6.45 16.54
N ARG A 15 7.16 -6.29 16.89
CA ARG A 15 8.27 -7.12 16.39
C ARG A 15 8.36 -7.17 14.87
N ILE A 16 8.09 -6.02 14.23
CA ILE A 16 8.18 -5.86 12.78
C ILE A 16 9.55 -5.26 12.46
N PRO A 17 10.34 -5.86 11.56
CA PRO A 17 11.62 -5.26 11.15
C PRO A 17 11.38 -3.90 10.50
N PHE A 18 12.20 -2.92 10.86
CA PHE A 18 12.13 -1.57 10.30
C PHE A 18 13.52 -1.06 9.95
N ARG A 19 13.65 -0.60 8.71
CA ARG A 19 14.78 0.15 8.20
C ARG A 19 14.22 1.36 7.47
N ARG A 20 14.51 2.54 8.00
CA ARG A 20 14.07 3.81 7.39
C ARG A 20 14.66 3.92 5.98
N PRO A 21 13.84 4.19 4.95
CA PRO A 21 14.36 4.49 3.61
C PRO A 21 15.16 5.79 3.59
N ASP A 22 16.22 5.84 2.78
CA ASP A 22 17.02 7.05 2.59
C ASP A 22 16.19 8.17 1.94
N ILE A 23 15.30 7.81 1.02
CA ILE A 23 14.37 8.72 0.36
C ILE A 23 12.96 8.46 0.87
N PHE A 24 12.32 9.48 1.44
CA PHE A 24 10.93 9.37 1.89
C PHE A 24 10.17 10.71 1.74
N PRO A 25 8.95 10.71 1.18
CA PRO A 25 8.24 9.55 0.61
C PRO A 25 8.84 9.10 -0.72
N GLN A 26 8.87 7.79 -0.97
CA GLN A 26 9.24 7.26 -2.29
C GLN A 26 8.08 7.41 -3.28
N ARG A 27 8.39 7.52 -4.57
CA ARG A 27 7.38 7.54 -5.64
C ARG A 27 6.79 6.14 -5.80
N SER A 28 5.56 5.94 -5.30
CA SER A 28 4.89 4.63 -5.31
C SER A 28 3.93 4.41 -6.49
N ILE A 29 3.93 5.28 -7.51
CA ILE A 29 2.91 5.23 -8.57
C ILE A 29 2.93 3.92 -9.37
N LEU A 30 4.11 3.37 -9.67
CA LEU A 30 4.23 2.10 -10.40
C LEU A 30 3.75 0.94 -9.53
N ALA A 31 4.13 0.92 -8.25
CA ALA A 31 3.69 -0.07 -7.28
C ALA A 31 2.15 -0.05 -7.08
N ALA A 32 1.55 1.14 -7.01
CA ALA A 32 0.09 1.29 -6.90
C ALA A 32 -0.64 0.80 -8.16
N ARG A 33 -0.10 1.08 -9.36
CA ARG A 33 -0.64 0.56 -10.62
C ARG A 33 -0.51 -0.94 -10.72
N LEU A 34 0.60 -1.50 -10.25
CA LEU A 34 0.82 -2.94 -10.20
C LEU A 34 -0.19 -3.63 -9.28
N ALA A 35 -0.42 -3.08 -8.08
CA ALA A 35 -1.46 -3.57 -7.17
C ALA A 35 -2.87 -3.47 -7.79
N LEU A 36 -3.16 -2.38 -8.50
CA LEU A 36 -4.44 -2.22 -9.20
C LEU A 36 -4.60 -3.22 -10.36
N ALA A 37 -3.55 -3.48 -11.14
CA ALA A 37 -3.58 -4.47 -12.21
C ALA A 37 -3.85 -5.88 -11.65
N ALA A 38 -3.27 -6.20 -10.49
CA ALA A 38 -3.45 -7.47 -9.79
C ALA A 38 -4.67 -7.48 -8.83
N ALA A 39 -5.59 -6.51 -8.89
CA ALA A 39 -6.63 -6.33 -7.86
C ALA A 39 -7.53 -7.55 -7.64
N ASN A 40 -7.72 -8.39 -8.68
CA ASN A 40 -8.55 -9.60 -8.63
C ASN A 40 -7.73 -10.88 -8.44
N GLU A 41 -6.42 -10.77 -8.26
CA GLU A 41 -5.54 -11.92 -8.14
C GLU A 41 -5.46 -12.39 -6.68
N PRO A 42 -5.50 -13.71 -6.42
CA PRO A 42 -5.47 -14.25 -5.06
C PRO A 42 -4.16 -13.95 -4.31
N TRP A 43 -3.09 -13.62 -5.05
CA TRP A 43 -1.77 -13.30 -4.50
C TRP A 43 -1.55 -11.80 -4.24
N LEU A 44 -2.53 -10.93 -4.52
CA LEU A 44 -2.46 -9.49 -4.24
C LEU A 44 -2.04 -9.16 -2.79
N PRO A 45 -2.56 -9.81 -1.74
CA PRO A 45 -2.12 -9.52 -0.37
C PRO A 45 -0.62 -9.74 -0.18
N ASN A 46 -0.07 -10.78 -0.81
CA ASN A 46 1.36 -11.09 -0.73
C ASN A 46 2.20 -10.06 -1.51
N LEU A 47 1.71 -9.58 -2.65
CA LEU A 47 2.33 -8.48 -3.39
C LEU A 47 2.43 -7.21 -2.54
N VAL A 48 1.30 -6.77 -1.99
CA VAL A 48 1.25 -5.54 -1.17
C VAL A 48 2.17 -5.67 0.03
N GLN A 49 2.12 -6.79 0.76
CA GLN A 49 3.01 -7.03 1.90
C GLN A 49 4.49 -7.04 1.49
N SER A 50 4.82 -7.61 0.33
CA SER A 50 6.19 -7.65 -0.17
C SER A 50 6.70 -6.27 -0.56
N ILE A 51 5.86 -5.41 -1.15
CA ILE A 51 6.19 -4.01 -1.44
C ILE A 51 6.45 -3.22 -0.14
N PHE A 52 5.57 -3.38 0.86
CA PHE A 52 5.79 -2.75 2.17
C PHE A 52 7.08 -3.24 2.85
N ARG A 53 7.38 -4.54 2.76
CA ARG A 53 8.62 -5.12 3.30
C ARG A 53 9.86 -4.59 2.58
N ALA A 54 9.84 -4.55 1.25
CA ALA A 54 10.91 -3.99 0.45
C ALA A 54 11.19 -2.53 0.85
N ASN A 55 10.15 -1.70 0.96
CA ASN A 55 10.29 -0.30 1.35
C ASN A 55 10.78 -0.15 2.81
N PHE A 56 10.08 -0.73 3.77
CA PHE A 56 10.25 -0.37 5.19
C PHE A 56 11.07 -1.35 6.01
N ALA A 57 11.34 -2.56 5.53
CA ALA A 57 12.16 -3.55 6.23
C ALA A 57 13.54 -3.72 5.56
N GLU A 58 13.60 -3.61 4.23
CA GLU A 58 14.83 -3.76 3.45
C GLU A 58 15.47 -2.42 3.07
N ALA A 59 14.70 -1.32 3.11
CA ALA A 59 15.05 0.00 2.55
C ALA A 59 15.37 -0.04 1.06
N ALA A 60 14.69 -0.91 0.31
CA ALA A 60 14.76 -0.96 -1.14
C ALA A 60 13.96 0.18 -1.79
N ASP A 61 14.37 0.56 -3.00
CA ASP A 61 13.67 1.56 -3.81
C ASP A 61 12.49 0.89 -4.55
N ILE A 62 11.26 1.18 -4.12
CA ILE A 62 10.01 0.68 -4.73
C ILE A 62 9.55 1.53 -5.91
N SER A 63 10.25 2.63 -6.23
CA SER A 63 10.05 3.38 -7.46
C SER A 63 10.81 2.77 -8.64
N ASP A 64 11.82 1.95 -8.35
CA ASP A 64 12.57 1.16 -9.34
C ASP A 64 11.78 -0.08 -9.78
N ALA A 65 11.67 -0.25 -11.11
CA ALA A 65 11.03 -1.42 -11.71
C ALA A 65 11.75 -2.72 -11.33
N ALA A 66 13.08 -2.72 -11.21
CA ALA A 66 13.85 -3.91 -10.87
C ALA A 66 13.47 -4.48 -9.48
N THR A 67 13.15 -3.61 -8.52
CA THR A 67 12.63 -4.04 -7.21
C THR A 67 11.29 -4.75 -7.35
N LEU A 68 10.38 -4.22 -8.18
CA LEU A 68 9.07 -4.82 -8.41
C LEU A 68 9.18 -6.13 -9.21
N GLU A 69 10.11 -6.21 -10.16
CA GLU A 69 10.42 -7.45 -10.89
C GLU A 69 10.86 -8.55 -9.94
N ARG A 70 11.79 -8.25 -9.02
CA ARG A 70 12.25 -9.19 -8.00
C ARG A 70 11.11 -9.68 -7.11
N ILE A 71 10.21 -8.78 -6.70
CA ILE A 71 9.03 -9.14 -5.90
C ILE A 71 8.11 -10.06 -6.68
N LEU A 72 7.78 -9.73 -7.92
CA LEU A 72 6.91 -10.55 -8.78
C LEU A 72 7.52 -11.94 -9.02
N ALA A 73 8.82 -12.01 -9.32
CA ALA A 73 9.53 -13.27 -9.46
C ALA A 73 9.49 -14.11 -8.18
N GLY A 74 9.67 -13.49 -7.00
CA GLY A 74 9.54 -14.16 -5.71
C GLY A 74 8.13 -14.70 -5.41
N LEU A 75 7.10 -14.15 -6.06
CA LEU A 75 5.71 -14.61 -5.99
C LEU A 75 5.35 -15.58 -7.12
N GLY A 76 6.32 -16.00 -7.93
CA GLY A 76 6.10 -16.90 -9.07
C GLY A 76 5.31 -16.26 -10.22
N GLN A 77 5.31 -14.92 -10.32
CA GLN A 77 4.57 -14.17 -11.33
C GLN A 77 5.47 -13.73 -12.47
N ASP A 78 4.91 -13.65 -13.68
CA ASP A 78 5.59 -13.08 -14.86
C ASP A 78 5.72 -11.56 -14.70
N ALA A 79 6.92 -11.11 -14.32
CA ALA A 79 7.20 -9.71 -14.06
C ALA A 79 6.94 -8.82 -15.29
N SER A 80 7.36 -9.27 -16.48
CA SER A 80 7.20 -8.52 -17.72
C SER A 80 5.73 -8.30 -18.05
N ARG A 81 4.92 -9.36 -17.95
CA ARG A 81 3.47 -9.28 -18.14
C ARG A 81 2.83 -8.26 -17.19
N TRP A 82 3.10 -8.38 -15.89
CA TRP A 82 2.43 -7.56 -14.88
C TRP A 82 2.88 -6.10 -14.89
N LEU A 83 4.16 -5.83 -15.14
CA LEU A 83 4.66 -4.46 -15.31
C LEU A 83 4.16 -3.84 -16.61
N GLY A 84 4.01 -4.63 -17.68
CA GLY A 84 3.33 -4.21 -18.90
C GLY A 84 1.89 -3.78 -18.64
N LEU A 85 1.12 -4.57 -17.89
CA LEU A 85 -0.24 -4.20 -17.46
C LEU A 85 -0.26 -2.94 -16.59
N ALA A 86 0.66 -2.82 -15.62
CA ALA A 86 0.78 -1.64 -14.78
C ALA A 86 1.12 -0.36 -15.57
N ALA A 87 1.79 -0.50 -16.73
CA ALA A 87 2.13 0.59 -17.63
C ALA A 87 1.03 0.91 -18.66
N ALA A 88 0.02 0.06 -18.82
CA ALA A 88 -1.08 0.23 -19.76
C ALA A 88 -1.91 1.49 -19.43
N GLN A 89 -2.42 2.17 -20.46
CA GLN A 89 -3.14 3.43 -20.29
C GLN A 89 -4.42 3.24 -19.46
N GLU A 90 -5.08 2.10 -19.65
CA GLU A 90 -6.30 1.71 -18.96
C GLU A 90 -6.09 1.64 -17.44
N VAL A 91 -4.94 1.12 -16.98
CA VAL A 91 -4.59 1.03 -15.55
C VAL A 91 -4.20 2.40 -14.98
N LYS A 92 -3.52 3.24 -15.77
CA LYS A 92 -3.21 4.63 -15.36
C LYS A 92 -4.50 5.42 -15.11
N ASP A 93 -5.44 5.31 -16.03
CA ASP A 93 -6.71 6.02 -15.94
C ASP A 93 -7.59 5.42 -14.83
N ALA A 94 -7.56 4.10 -14.64
CA ALA A 94 -8.25 3.46 -13.53
C ALA A 94 -7.73 3.91 -12.16
N LEU A 95 -6.41 4.02 -11.97
CA LEU A 95 -5.84 4.51 -10.72
C LEU A 95 -6.23 5.97 -10.47
N ARG A 96 -6.23 6.81 -11.51
CA ARG A 96 -6.70 8.20 -11.40
C ARG A 96 -8.15 8.25 -10.97
N ARG A 97 -9.04 7.48 -11.64
CA ARG A 97 -10.46 7.40 -11.26
C ARG A 97 -10.65 6.94 -9.82
N GLN A 98 -9.97 5.88 -9.38
CA GLN A 98 -10.06 5.43 -7.97
C GLN A 98 -9.59 6.49 -6.98
N THR A 99 -8.54 7.26 -7.32
CA THR A 99 -8.07 8.36 -6.49
C THR A 99 -9.11 9.49 -6.41
N ASP A 100 -9.73 9.84 -7.55
CA ASP A 100 -10.78 10.86 -7.61
C ASP A 100 -12.03 10.41 -6.83
N GLU A 101 -12.43 9.15 -6.93
CA GLU A 101 -13.55 8.59 -6.16
C GLU A 101 -13.25 8.57 -4.66
N ALA A 102 -12.04 8.20 -4.25
CA ALA A 102 -11.64 8.26 -2.85
C ALA A 102 -11.75 9.69 -2.30
N ALA A 103 -11.32 10.69 -3.06
CA ALA A 103 -11.46 12.10 -2.69
C ALA A 103 -12.93 12.52 -2.55
N LYS A 104 -13.82 12.07 -3.45
CA LYS A 104 -15.27 12.34 -3.36
C LYS A 104 -15.92 11.70 -2.13
N MET A 105 -15.40 10.54 -1.69
CA MET A 105 -15.81 9.89 -0.43
C MET A 105 -15.25 10.59 0.82
N GLY A 106 -14.50 11.68 0.65
CA GLY A 106 -13.87 12.40 1.74
C GLY A 106 -12.62 11.70 2.29
N ILE A 107 -12.08 10.69 1.62
CA ILE A 107 -10.85 10.01 2.05
C ILE A 107 -9.66 10.96 1.85
N PHE A 108 -8.89 11.16 2.92
CA PHE A 108 -7.65 11.92 2.93
C PHE A 108 -6.59 11.23 3.78
N GLY A 109 -5.32 11.52 3.49
CA GLY A 109 -4.19 10.94 4.19
C GLY A 109 -4.11 9.41 4.06
N ALA A 110 -3.23 8.80 4.84
CA ALA A 110 -3.11 7.35 4.93
C ALA A 110 -2.50 6.93 6.29
N PRO A 111 -2.89 5.76 6.83
CA PRO A 111 -4.02 4.94 6.39
C PRO A 111 -5.37 5.59 6.77
N ALA A 112 -6.40 5.28 6.00
CA ALA A 112 -7.79 5.68 6.27
C ALA A 112 -8.71 4.48 6.02
N PHE A 113 -9.74 4.34 6.85
CA PHE A 113 -10.70 3.24 6.82
C PHE A 113 -12.11 3.80 6.71
N ALA A 114 -12.86 3.38 5.69
CA ALA A 114 -14.27 3.73 5.53
C ALA A 114 -15.14 2.52 5.89
N SER A 115 -16.14 2.72 6.74
CA SER A 115 -17.02 1.65 7.20
C SER A 115 -18.41 2.18 7.53
N ARG A 116 -19.46 1.58 6.94
CA ARG A 116 -20.88 1.94 7.20
C ARG A 116 -21.15 3.45 7.08
N GLY A 117 -20.55 4.10 6.08
CA GLY A 117 -20.72 5.54 5.83
C GLY A 117 -19.82 6.46 6.66
N GLU A 118 -19.06 5.93 7.61
CA GLU A 118 -18.12 6.69 8.44
C GLU A 118 -16.67 6.51 8.01
N LEU A 119 -15.86 7.56 8.25
CA LEU A 119 -14.44 7.60 7.92
C LEU A 119 -13.57 7.70 9.19
N PHE A 120 -12.56 6.83 9.27
CA PHE A 120 -11.60 6.75 10.35
C PHE A 120 -10.19 6.96 9.80
N TRP A 121 -9.50 8.01 10.23
CA TRP A 121 -8.17 8.36 9.74
C TRP A 121 -7.08 8.13 10.80
N GLY A 122 -6.05 7.37 10.45
CA GLY A 122 -4.91 7.06 11.32
C GLY A 122 -4.78 5.56 11.62
N ASN A 123 -3.54 5.07 11.73
CA ASN A 123 -3.26 3.66 12.06
C ASN A 123 -3.87 3.24 13.41
N ASP A 124 -3.92 4.18 14.35
CA ASP A 124 -4.50 4.02 15.68
C ASP A 124 -6.05 3.95 15.67
N ARG A 125 -6.69 4.13 14.51
CA ARG A 125 -8.16 4.11 14.36
C ARG A 125 -8.71 2.84 13.71
N LEU A 126 -7.87 1.85 13.41
CA LEU A 126 -8.35 0.60 12.81
C LEU A 126 -9.34 -0.13 13.73
N GLU A 127 -9.02 -0.26 15.01
CA GLU A 127 -9.91 -0.94 15.98
C GLU A 127 -11.25 -0.21 16.14
N ASP A 128 -11.24 1.13 16.16
CA ASP A 128 -12.44 1.96 16.19
C ASP A 128 -13.32 1.70 14.95
N ALA A 129 -12.72 1.65 13.76
CA ALA A 129 -13.42 1.37 12.50
C ALA A 129 -14.05 -0.04 12.47
N ILE A 130 -13.34 -1.04 13.01
CA ILE A 130 -13.84 -2.41 13.13
C ILE A 130 -14.98 -2.49 14.14
N ALA A 131 -14.85 -1.83 15.29
CA ALA A 131 -15.90 -1.77 16.31
C ALA A 131 -17.16 -1.10 15.76
N TRP A 132 -17.00 0.04 15.07
CA TRP A 132 -18.09 0.74 14.39
C TRP A 132 -18.83 -0.19 13.42
N HIS A 133 -18.09 -0.93 12.59
CA HIS A 133 -18.67 -1.86 11.63
C HIS A 133 -19.58 -2.91 12.28
N LYS A 134 -19.14 -3.47 13.41
CA LYS A 134 -19.86 -4.53 14.13
C LYS A 134 -21.12 -4.03 14.83
N LEU A 135 -21.08 -2.80 15.36
CA LEU A 135 -22.18 -2.22 16.13
C LEU A 135 -23.31 -1.67 15.23
N HIS A 136 -23.00 -1.33 13.99
CA HIS A 136 -23.94 -0.73 13.03
C HIS A 136 -24.20 -1.67 11.83
N ALA A 137 -24.27 -2.98 12.11
CA ALA A 137 -24.45 -4.04 11.13
C ALA A 137 -25.90 -4.29 10.73
#